data_AF-A0A0L0DEQ5-F1
#
_entry.id   AF-A0A0L0DEQ5-F1
#
_cell.length_a   1.000
_cell.length_b   1.000
_cell.length_c   1.000
_cell.angle_alpha   90.00
_cell.angle_beta   90.00
_cell.angle_gamma   90.00
#
_symmetry.space_group_name_H-M   'P 1'
#
loop_
_entity.id
_entity.type
_entity.pdbx_description
1 polymer ?
#
loop_
_entity_poly.entity_id
_entity_poly.type
_entity_poly.pdbx_seq_one_letter_code
_entity_poly.pdbx_strand_id
1 'polypeptide(L)'
;MSRDAKHVLETRIHDAAAEFGLPNVAYESFQLKHIYSLPLTASDLVYATTALLEVPAKSSPGAESVIAGVAAAAPEVLRAASRSSSEMQANFWAAYDALHLRNEAKLKLGLDHAIDVQRAIVRQGTSLIESRAIVPSGPFRYAFITDSPDLPYFVHPLALTKLANFLVDTLREAGKAPKPFVMAALNKDADSYLVVGVSGAARFGSVAKNTFGQAFVAAADATQVSAKFDCFESSFVDVKREDMTNFLEHLHHDLFA
;
A
#
# COMPACT_ATOMS: atom_id res chain seq x y z
N MET A 1 12.65 -27.06 7.04
CA MET A 1 13.74 -26.65 7.95
C MET A 1 13.71 -27.55 9.19
N SER A 2 14.85 -28.10 9.64
CA SER A 2 14.91 -28.95 10.84
C SER A 2 14.66 -28.15 12.13
N ARG A 3 14.33 -28.82 13.23
CA ARG A 3 14.13 -28.15 14.54
C ARG A 3 15.43 -27.50 15.03
N ASP A 4 16.56 -28.17 14.86
CA ASP A 4 17.87 -27.63 15.22
C ASP A 4 18.20 -26.38 14.42
N ALA A 5 17.88 -26.37 13.12
CA ALA A 5 18.04 -25.18 12.29
C ALA A 5 17.15 -24.01 12.74
N LYS A 6 15.98 -24.25 13.32
CA LYS A 6 15.11 -23.18 13.87
C LYS A 6 15.75 -22.51 15.08
N HIS A 7 16.25 -23.31 16.03
CA HIS A 7 16.93 -22.76 17.22
C HIS A 7 18.23 -22.04 16.85
N VAL A 8 19.02 -22.62 15.94
CA VAL A 8 20.26 -21.99 15.45
C VAL A 8 19.96 -20.67 14.72
N LEU A 9 18.86 -20.60 13.95
CA LEU A 9 18.49 -19.39 13.22
C LEU A 9 18.17 -18.24 14.16
N GLU A 10 17.41 -18.49 15.23
CA GLU A 10 17.03 -17.47 16.21
C GLU A 10 18.26 -16.83 16.87
N THR A 11 19.20 -17.65 17.35
CA THR A 11 20.45 -17.15 17.95
C THR A 11 21.27 -16.36 16.95
N ARG A 12 21.45 -16.89 15.73
CA ARG A 12 22.25 -16.21 14.70
C ARG A 12 21.66 -14.89 14.24
N ILE A 13 20.33 -14.79 14.15
CA ILE A 13 19.66 -13.54 13.80
C ILE A 13 19.89 -12.50 14.89
N HIS A 14 19.79 -12.87 16.16
CA HIS A 14 20.03 -11.95 17.27
C HIS A 14 21.47 -11.42 17.29
N ASP A 15 22.46 -12.31 17.09
CA ASP A 15 23.87 -11.93 17.06
C ASP A 15 24.17 -11.00 15.86
N ALA A 16 23.67 -11.34 14.67
CA ALA A 16 23.84 -10.50 13.48
C ALA A 16 23.11 -9.15 13.62
N ALA A 17 21.91 -9.14 14.22
CA ALA A 17 21.14 -7.91 14.43
C ALA A 17 21.92 -6.89 15.29
N ALA A 18 22.65 -7.37 16.31
CA ALA A 18 23.50 -6.51 17.13
C ALA A 18 24.66 -5.90 16.33
N GLU A 19 25.26 -6.67 15.41
CA GLU A 19 26.36 -6.21 14.55
C GLU A 19 25.91 -5.13 13.56
N PHE A 20 24.72 -5.30 12.96
CA PHE A 20 24.17 -4.36 11.98
C PHE A 20 23.33 -3.21 12.59
N GLY A 21 23.26 -3.12 13.92
CA GLY A 21 22.50 -2.07 14.60
C GLY A 21 20.99 -2.15 14.36
N LEU A 22 20.43 -3.36 14.31
CA LEU A 22 19.02 -3.64 14.12
C LEU A 22 18.37 -3.98 15.48
N PRO A 23 17.92 -3.00 16.28
CA PRO A 23 17.52 -3.23 17.68
C PRO A 23 16.20 -4.00 17.86
N ASN A 24 15.33 -4.03 16.84
CA ASN A 24 13.95 -4.50 16.96
C ASN A 24 13.62 -5.65 15.99
N VAL A 25 14.56 -6.57 15.76
CA VAL A 25 14.32 -7.72 14.87
C VAL A 25 13.35 -8.73 15.48
N ALA A 26 13.36 -8.87 16.80
CA ALA A 26 12.38 -9.65 17.55
C ALA A 26 11.45 -8.72 18.33
N TYR A 27 10.16 -9.01 18.30
CA TYR A 27 9.14 -8.30 19.06
C TYR A 27 8.11 -9.30 19.61
N GLU A 28 7.47 -8.95 20.71
CA GLU A 28 6.44 -9.78 21.32
C GLU A 28 5.19 -9.82 20.43
N SER A 29 4.69 -11.03 20.17
CA SER A 29 3.52 -11.24 19.32
C SER A 29 2.70 -12.43 19.82
N PHE A 30 1.53 -12.62 19.22
CA PHE A 30 0.61 -13.70 19.53
C PHE A 30 0.64 -14.77 18.45
N GLN A 31 0.53 -16.04 18.87
CA GLN A 31 0.43 -17.17 17.95
C GLN A 31 -0.84 -17.96 18.23
N LEU A 32 -1.57 -18.26 17.17
CA LEU A 32 -2.70 -19.18 17.19
C LEU A 32 -2.26 -20.55 16.68
N LYS A 33 -2.53 -21.59 17.48
CA LYS A 33 -2.21 -22.97 17.11
C LYS A 33 -3.48 -23.81 17.11
N HIS A 34 -3.93 -24.20 15.92
CA HIS A 34 -5.00 -25.18 15.76
C HIS A 34 -4.40 -26.60 15.72
N ILE A 35 -5.14 -27.60 16.21
CA ILE A 35 -4.64 -28.94 16.58
C ILE A 35 -3.88 -29.65 15.44
N TYR A 36 -4.19 -29.32 14.18
CA TYR A 36 -3.55 -29.90 12.98
C TYR A 36 -3.06 -28.87 11.95
N SER A 37 -3.13 -27.56 12.26
CA SER A 37 -2.66 -26.51 11.34
C SER A 37 -1.25 -26.04 11.71
N LEU A 38 -0.58 -25.38 10.77
CA LEU A 38 0.61 -24.61 11.07
C LEU A 38 0.28 -23.51 12.11
N PRO A 39 1.19 -23.21 13.06
CA PRO A 39 1.01 -22.09 13.96
C PRO A 39 1.03 -20.80 13.14
N LEU A 40 0.01 -19.96 13.34
CA LEU A 40 -0.16 -18.69 12.65
C LEU A 40 0.16 -17.54 13.61
N THR A 41 1.01 -16.63 13.20
CA THR A 41 1.27 -15.40 13.97
C THR A 41 0.19 -14.36 13.70
N ALA A 42 -0.04 -13.46 14.65
CA ALA A 42 -0.98 -12.35 14.47
C ALA A 42 -0.60 -11.48 13.26
N SER A 43 0.70 -11.24 13.05
CA SER A 43 1.20 -10.50 11.88
C SER A 43 0.91 -11.21 10.56
N ASP A 44 1.13 -12.52 10.47
CA ASP A 44 0.88 -13.28 9.24
C ASP A 44 -0.60 -13.23 8.85
N LEU A 45 -1.50 -13.33 9.83
CA LEU A 45 -2.93 -13.22 9.59
C LEU A 45 -3.31 -11.83 9.06
N VAL A 46 -2.74 -10.77 9.62
CA VAL A 46 -2.96 -9.40 9.15
C VAL A 46 -2.43 -9.22 7.73
N TYR A 47 -1.21 -9.67 7.43
CA TYR A 47 -0.66 -9.56 6.07
C TYR A 47 -1.50 -10.34 5.05
N ALA A 48 -1.91 -11.56 5.37
CA ALA A 48 -2.71 -12.40 4.49
C ALA A 48 -4.10 -11.78 4.21
N THR A 49 -4.79 -11.34 5.26
CA THR A 49 -6.12 -10.74 5.12
C THR A 49 -6.07 -9.40 4.42
N THR A 50 -5.06 -8.57 4.70
CA THR A 50 -4.85 -7.30 4.01
C THR A 50 -4.55 -7.50 2.52
N ALA A 51 -3.74 -8.50 2.18
CA ALA A 51 -3.44 -8.79 0.77
C ALA A 51 -4.69 -9.25 -0.01
N LEU A 52 -5.60 -10.01 0.62
CA LEU A 52 -6.89 -10.38 0.00
C LEU A 52 -7.79 -9.15 -0.27
N LEU A 53 -7.64 -8.07 0.50
CA LEU A 53 -8.36 -6.82 0.25
C LEU A 53 -7.76 -6.06 -0.94
N GLU A 54 -6.43 -6.01 -1.02
CA GLU A 54 -5.67 -5.16 -1.94
C GLU A 54 -5.52 -5.73 -3.35
N VAL A 55 -5.42 -7.06 -3.48
CA VAL A 55 -5.11 -7.70 -4.75
C VAL A 55 -6.34 -7.72 -5.67
N PRO A 56 -6.28 -7.12 -6.87
CA PRO A 56 -7.41 -7.17 -7.80
C PRO A 56 -7.59 -8.60 -8.32
N ALA A 57 -8.84 -9.07 -8.42
CA ALA A 57 -9.15 -10.45 -8.84
C ALA A 57 -8.44 -10.87 -10.14
N LYS A 58 -8.24 -9.93 -11.07
CA LYS A 58 -7.55 -10.11 -12.37
C LYS A 58 -6.06 -10.46 -12.27
N SER A 59 -5.41 -10.21 -11.13
CA SER A 59 -3.97 -10.46 -10.94
C SER A 59 -3.67 -11.84 -10.35
N SER A 60 -4.71 -12.62 -10.01
CA SER A 60 -4.56 -14.02 -9.61
C SER A 60 -4.60 -14.93 -10.86
N PRO A 61 -3.61 -15.83 -11.06
CA PRO A 61 -3.68 -16.82 -12.13
C PRO A 61 -4.79 -17.84 -11.80
N GLY A 62 -6.01 -17.61 -12.31
CA GLY A 62 -7.14 -18.53 -12.18
C GLY A 62 -8.55 -17.92 -12.05
N ALA A 63 -8.70 -16.60 -11.98
CA ALA A 63 -10.00 -15.95 -11.69
C ALA A 63 -10.70 -15.31 -12.91
N GLU A 64 -10.54 -15.86 -14.12
CA GLU A 64 -11.09 -15.26 -15.35
C GLU A 64 -12.62 -15.42 -15.55
N SER A 65 -13.37 -16.11 -14.67
CA SER A 65 -14.66 -16.69 -15.13
C SER A 65 -15.99 -16.10 -14.60
N VAL A 66 -16.08 -15.04 -13.79
CA VAL A 66 -17.40 -14.73 -13.13
C VAL A 66 -17.98 -13.32 -13.31
N ILE A 67 -17.29 -12.34 -13.90
CA ILE A 67 -17.78 -10.94 -13.92
C ILE A 67 -18.16 -10.42 -15.31
N ALA A 68 -18.55 -11.31 -16.23
CA ALA A 68 -19.01 -10.94 -17.57
C ALA A 68 -20.52 -11.13 -17.73
N GLY A 69 -21.32 -10.31 -17.06
CA GLY A 69 -22.75 -10.31 -17.26
C GLY A 69 -23.43 -9.16 -16.53
N VAL A 70 -24.09 -8.30 -17.30
CA VAL A 70 -24.98 -7.21 -16.83
C VAL A 70 -24.28 -5.89 -16.47
N ALA A 71 -23.91 -5.10 -17.48
CA ALA A 71 -24.07 -3.64 -17.47
C ALA A 71 -23.63 -3.08 -18.84
N ALA A 72 -24.52 -3.10 -19.84
CA ALA A 72 -24.22 -2.72 -21.22
C ALA A 72 -24.44 -1.23 -21.57
N ALA A 73 -24.99 -0.38 -20.68
CA ALA A 73 -25.58 0.90 -21.09
C ALA A 73 -25.21 2.16 -20.27
N ALA A 74 -23.96 2.30 -19.78
CA ALA A 74 -23.50 3.51 -19.07
C ALA A 74 -22.12 3.99 -19.58
N PRO A 75 -21.78 5.30 -19.46
CA PRO A 75 -20.46 5.82 -19.83
C PRO A 75 -19.35 5.08 -19.08
N GLU A 76 -18.24 4.82 -19.78
CA GLU A 76 -17.17 3.89 -19.38
C GLU A 76 -16.52 4.24 -18.04
N VAL A 77 -16.39 5.54 -17.75
CA VAL A 77 -15.86 6.06 -16.47
C VAL A 77 -16.76 5.71 -15.28
N LEU A 78 -18.09 5.77 -15.46
CA LEU A 78 -19.05 5.40 -14.41
C LEU A 78 -19.05 3.89 -14.18
N ARG A 79 -18.79 3.10 -15.23
CA ARG A 79 -18.61 1.65 -15.16
C ARG A 79 -17.34 1.26 -14.43
N ALA A 80 -16.23 1.96 -14.65
CA ALA A 80 -14.97 1.69 -13.96
C ALA A 80 -15.12 1.93 -12.44
N ALA A 81 -15.76 3.03 -12.04
CA ALA A 81 -16.02 3.33 -10.63
C ALA A 81 -16.99 2.35 -9.95
N SER A 82 -18.06 1.94 -10.66
CA SER A 82 -18.99 0.93 -10.12
C SER A 82 -18.39 -0.48 -10.09
N ARG A 83 -17.52 -0.82 -11.06
CA ARG A 83 -16.75 -2.07 -11.04
C ARG A 83 -15.72 -2.10 -9.92
N SER A 84 -14.96 -1.02 -9.69
CA SER A 84 -13.97 -0.98 -8.62
C SER A 84 -14.63 -1.14 -7.24
N SER A 85 -15.79 -0.50 -7.03
CA SER A 85 -16.57 -0.66 -5.80
C SER A 85 -17.08 -2.10 -5.62
N SER A 86 -17.57 -2.73 -6.69
CA SER A 86 -18.00 -4.13 -6.66
C SER A 86 -16.84 -5.11 -6.42
N GLU A 87 -15.66 -4.84 -7.00
CA GLU A 87 -14.45 -5.64 -6.82
C GLU A 87 -13.94 -5.53 -5.37
N MET A 88 -13.90 -4.32 -4.80
CA MET A 88 -13.53 -4.10 -3.40
C MET A 88 -14.49 -4.80 -2.44
N GLN A 89 -15.79 -4.82 -2.75
CA GLN A 89 -16.77 -5.56 -1.96
C GLN A 89 -16.56 -7.08 -2.02
N ALA A 90 -16.24 -7.62 -3.20
CA ALA A 90 -15.93 -9.05 -3.35
C ALA A 90 -14.67 -9.43 -2.56
N ASN A 91 -13.63 -8.60 -2.65
CA ASN A 91 -12.39 -8.75 -1.90
C ASN A 91 -12.62 -8.70 -0.38
N PHE A 92 -13.50 -7.81 0.09
CA PHE A 92 -13.89 -7.74 1.50
C PHE A 92 -14.46 -9.07 2.00
N TRP A 93 -15.42 -9.65 1.27
CA TRP A 93 -15.99 -10.95 1.65
C TRP A 93 -14.98 -12.08 1.56
N ALA A 94 -14.07 -12.06 0.58
CA ALA A 94 -12.98 -13.03 0.49
C ALA A 94 -12.04 -12.97 1.70
N ALA A 95 -11.66 -11.76 2.14
CA ALA A 95 -10.83 -11.54 3.32
C ALA A 95 -11.57 -11.94 4.62
N TYR A 96 -12.86 -11.61 4.73
CA TYR A 96 -13.69 -12.01 5.87
C TYR A 96 -13.82 -13.54 5.99
N ASP A 97 -14.02 -14.23 4.87
CA ASP A 97 -14.06 -15.69 4.84
C ASP A 97 -12.71 -16.31 5.21
N ALA A 98 -11.59 -15.66 4.90
CA ALA A 98 -10.25 -16.14 5.27
C ALA A 98 -9.97 -16.07 6.77
N LEU A 99 -10.69 -15.22 7.52
CA LEU A 99 -10.61 -15.17 8.99
C LEU A 99 -11.24 -16.40 9.66
N HIS A 100 -12.10 -17.14 8.95
CA HIS A 100 -12.62 -18.39 9.47
C HIS A 100 -11.53 -19.45 9.45
N LEU A 101 -11.13 -19.92 10.64
CA LEU A 101 -10.05 -20.90 10.84
C LEU A 101 -10.25 -22.24 10.11
N ARG A 102 -11.46 -22.52 9.62
CA ARG A 102 -11.76 -23.70 8.80
C ARG A 102 -11.32 -23.53 7.34
N ASN A 103 -11.11 -22.31 6.89
CA ASN A 103 -10.82 -21.97 5.50
C ASN A 103 -9.32 -21.72 5.28
N GLU A 104 -8.52 -22.74 5.58
CA GLU A 104 -7.06 -22.68 5.44
C GLU A 104 -6.63 -22.39 3.99
N ALA A 105 -7.42 -22.78 3.00
CA ALA A 105 -7.14 -22.55 1.59
C ALA A 105 -7.15 -21.05 1.24
N LYS A 106 -8.18 -20.30 1.66
CA LYS A 106 -8.23 -18.84 1.44
C LYS A 106 -7.14 -18.11 2.21
N LEU A 107 -6.85 -18.55 3.43
CA LEU A 107 -5.76 -17.97 4.21
C LEU A 107 -4.40 -18.17 3.54
N LYS A 108 -4.14 -19.38 3.03
CA LYS A 108 -2.92 -19.69 2.26
C LYS A 108 -2.83 -18.83 1.00
N LEU A 109 -3.92 -18.70 0.26
CA LEU A 109 -4.00 -17.80 -0.90
C LEU A 109 -3.65 -16.35 -0.51
N GLY A 110 -4.19 -15.86 0.61
CA GLY A 110 -3.86 -14.54 1.14
C GLY A 110 -2.39 -14.37 1.49
N LEU A 111 -1.75 -15.41 2.06
CA LEU A 111 -0.31 -15.40 2.32
C LEU A 111 0.50 -15.34 1.03
N ASP A 112 0.13 -16.12 0.00
CA ASP A 112 0.78 -16.10 -1.30
C ASP A 112 0.66 -14.69 -1.93
N HIS A 113 -0.53 -14.09 -1.87
CA HIS A 113 -0.75 -12.70 -2.31
C HIS A 113 0.06 -11.68 -1.50
N ALA A 114 0.18 -11.84 -0.18
CA ALA A 114 0.97 -10.94 0.64
C ALA A 114 2.45 -10.97 0.25
N ILE A 115 2.97 -12.15 -0.08
CA ILE A 115 4.34 -12.31 -0.59
C ILE A 115 4.49 -11.59 -1.93
N ASP A 116 3.54 -11.74 -2.85
CA ASP A 116 3.61 -11.12 -4.17
C ASP A 116 3.51 -9.59 -4.11
N VAL A 117 2.58 -9.05 -3.30
CA VAL A 117 2.47 -7.60 -3.05
C VAL A 117 3.76 -7.06 -2.43
N GLN A 118 4.35 -7.76 -1.46
CA GLN A 118 5.61 -7.32 -0.84
C GLN A 118 6.78 -7.35 -1.84
N ARG A 119 6.85 -8.35 -2.72
CA ARG A 119 7.84 -8.39 -3.81
C ARG A 119 7.67 -7.21 -4.77
N ALA A 120 6.42 -6.90 -5.14
CA ALA A 120 6.10 -5.75 -5.98
C ALA A 120 6.51 -4.42 -5.33
N ILE A 121 6.25 -4.24 -4.04
CA ILE A 121 6.66 -3.05 -3.27
C ILE A 121 8.18 -2.87 -3.31
N VAL A 122 8.95 -3.92 -3.02
CA VAL A 122 10.42 -3.85 -3.01
C VAL A 122 10.97 -3.58 -4.41
N ARG A 123 10.42 -4.24 -5.44
CA ARG A 123 10.81 -4.03 -6.84
C ARG A 123 10.54 -2.61 -7.30
N GLN A 124 9.35 -2.09 -7.02
CA GLN A 124 8.99 -0.72 -7.40
C GLN A 124 9.78 0.31 -6.61
N GLY A 125 9.96 0.10 -5.29
CA GLY A 125 10.70 1.01 -4.44
C GLY A 125 12.18 1.12 -4.83
N THR A 126 12.83 -0.01 -5.11
CA THR A 126 14.22 -0.04 -5.64
C THR A 126 14.32 0.68 -6.99
N SER A 127 13.40 0.39 -7.92
CA SER A 127 13.34 1.07 -9.22
C SER A 127 13.22 2.60 -9.09
N LEU A 128 12.37 3.10 -8.18
CA LEU A 128 12.20 4.54 -7.92
C LEU A 128 13.46 5.19 -7.35
N ILE A 129 14.20 4.48 -6.50
CA ILE A 129 15.45 4.97 -5.90
C ILE A 129 16.56 4.99 -6.97
N GLU A 130 16.72 3.90 -7.73
CA GLU A 130 17.75 3.75 -8.76
C GLU A 130 17.56 4.76 -9.90
N SER A 131 16.32 4.93 -10.36
CA SER A 131 15.97 5.91 -11.40
C SER A 131 15.97 7.36 -10.92
N ARG A 132 16.17 7.60 -9.61
CA ARG A 132 16.08 8.92 -8.98
C ARG A 132 14.75 9.64 -9.26
N ALA A 133 13.65 8.88 -9.32
CA ALA A 133 12.30 9.41 -9.58
C ALA A 133 11.69 10.17 -8.38
N ILE A 134 12.34 10.13 -7.22
CA ILE A 134 11.88 10.80 -5.99
C ILE A 134 12.30 12.26 -6.01
N VAL A 135 11.33 13.16 -6.11
CA VAL A 135 11.57 14.61 -6.17
C VAL A 135 11.45 15.23 -4.77
N PRO A 136 12.50 15.92 -4.27
CA PRO A 136 12.43 16.67 -3.03
C PRO A 136 11.72 18.02 -3.28
N SER A 137 10.55 18.22 -2.66
CA SER A 137 9.77 19.46 -2.81
C SER A 137 10.09 20.52 -1.75
N GLY A 138 10.90 20.19 -0.73
CA GLY A 138 11.10 21.08 0.43
C GLY A 138 10.33 20.60 1.65
N PRO A 139 9.01 20.81 1.76
CA PRO A 139 8.22 20.38 2.93
C PRO A 139 7.95 18.87 2.90
N PHE A 140 7.80 18.28 1.71
CA PHE A 140 7.62 16.84 1.49
C PHE A 140 8.47 16.35 0.31
N ARG A 141 8.47 15.03 0.09
CA ARG A 141 8.98 14.39 -1.12
C ARG A 141 7.82 13.80 -1.90
N TYR A 142 7.93 13.73 -3.22
CA TYR A 142 6.91 13.05 -4.00
C TYR A 142 7.51 12.17 -5.09
N ALA A 143 6.74 11.17 -5.52
CA ALA A 143 7.07 10.33 -6.66
C ALA A 143 5.80 9.87 -7.38
N PHE A 144 5.94 9.60 -8.67
CA PHE A 144 4.88 9.13 -9.54
C PHE A 144 5.16 7.73 -10.04
N ILE A 145 4.11 6.91 -10.16
CA ILE A 145 4.13 5.65 -10.92
C ILE A 145 3.16 5.82 -12.07
N THR A 146 3.71 5.96 -13.28
CA THR A 146 2.94 6.10 -14.51
C THR A 146 2.86 4.78 -15.27
N ASP A 147 3.98 4.09 -15.38
CA ASP A 147 4.07 2.80 -16.06
C ASP A 147 4.97 1.84 -15.28
N SER A 148 4.40 0.72 -14.85
CA SER A 148 5.08 -0.35 -14.12
C SER A 148 4.33 -1.66 -14.32
N PRO A 149 5.02 -2.82 -14.41
CA PRO A 149 4.37 -4.12 -14.42
C PRO A 149 3.52 -4.38 -13.16
N ASP A 150 3.87 -3.72 -12.05
CA ASP A 150 3.17 -3.84 -10.75
C ASP A 150 2.11 -2.78 -10.51
N LEU A 151 1.90 -1.88 -11.48
CA LEU A 151 0.91 -0.80 -11.37
C LEU A 151 -0.48 -1.26 -10.90
N PRO A 152 -1.02 -2.44 -11.31
CA PRO A 152 -2.31 -2.91 -10.82
C PRO A 152 -2.42 -3.06 -9.29
N TYR A 153 -1.31 -3.37 -8.61
CA TYR A 153 -1.32 -3.44 -7.13
C TYR A 153 -1.40 -2.04 -6.52
N PHE A 154 -0.73 -1.06 -7.13
CA PHE A 154 -0.60 0.31 -6.60
C PHE A 154 -1.80 1.21 -6.88
N VAL A 155 -2.78 0.75 -7.66
CA VAL A 155 -4.10 1.41 -7.78
C VAL A 155 -4.92 1.26 -6.50
N HIS A 156 -4.61 0.29 -5.63
CA HIS A 156 -5.27 0.17 -4.33
C HIS A 156 -4.59 1.06 -3.26
N PRO A 157 -5.34 1.87 -2.48
CA PRO A 157 -4.76 2.85 -1.55
C PRO A 157 -3.89 2.23 -0.46
N LEU A 158 -4.26 1.06 0.06
CA LEU A 158 -3.47 0.40 1.10
C LEU A 158 -2.10 -0.09 0.58
N ALA A 159 -2.04 -0.64 -0.65
CA ALA A 159 -0.79 -1.08 -1.25
C ALA A 159 0.12 0.12 -1.58
N LEU A 160 -0.46 1.21 -2.08
CA LEU A 160 0.28 2.45 -2.33
C LEU A 160 0.82 3.08 -1.03
N THR A 161 0.04 3.02 0.05
CA THR A 161 0.46 3.45 1.39
C THR A 161 1.64 2.63 1.90
N LYS A 162 1.61 1.30 1.72
CA LYS A 162 2.73 0.41 2.08
C LYS A 162 4.00 0.77 1.32
N LEU A 163 3.90 1.04 0.01
CA LEU A 163 5.03 1.49 -0.79
C LEU A 163 5.56 2.84 -0.32
N ALA A 164 4.69 3.80 -0.02
CA ALA A 164 5.08 5.12 0.45
C ALA A 164 5.82 5.04 1.81
N ASN A 165 5.31 4.24 2.76
CA ASN A 165 5.97 3.99 4.04
C ASN A 165 7.32 3.29 3.86
N PHE A 166 7.39 2.29 2.99
CA PHE A 166 8.66 1.64 2.63
C PHE A 166 9.70 2.64 2.09
N LEU A 167 9.28 3.58 1.23
CA LEU A 167 10.17 4.64 0.71
C LEU A 167 10.59 5.63 1.80
N VAL A 168 9.70 6.02 2.71
CA VAL A 168 10.05 6.87 3.85
C VAL A 168 11.09 6.21 4.74
N ASP A 169 10.88 4.93 5.07
CA ASP A 169 11.79 4.16 5.92
C ASP A 169 13.14 3.96 5.23
N THR A 170 13.16 3.53 3.96
CA THR A 170 14.42 3.33 3.21
C THR A 170 15.23 4.61 3.05
N LEU A 171 14.59 5.75 2.79
CA LEU A 171 15.26 7.05 2.73
C LEU A 171 15.81 7.48 4.10
N ARG A 172 15.08 7.20 5.18
CA ARG A 172 15.53 7.48 6.56
C ARG A 172 16.77 6.66 6.89
N GLU A 173 16.77 5.37 6.59
CA GLU A 173 17.94 4.49 6.81
C GLU A 173 19.13 4.90 5.92
N ALA A 174 18.88 5.49 4.75
CA ALA A 174 19.91 6.11 3.91
C ALA A 174 20.41 7.48 4.43
N GLY A 175 20.04 7.87 5.65
CA GLY A 175 20.48 9.11 6.30
C GLY A 175 19.79 10.38 5.81
N LYS A 176 18.68 10.27 5.07
CA LYS A 176 17.89 11.44 4.64
C LYS A 176 16.94 11.87 5.74
N ALA A 177 16.66 13.18 5.80
CA ALA A 177 15.70 13.72 6.76
C ALA A 177 14.32 13.04 6.62
N PRO A 178 13.64 12.69 7.73
CA PRO A 178 12.32 12.06 7.72
C PRO A 178 11.25 13.10 7.37
N LYS A 179 11.07 13.33 6.07
CA LYS A 179 10.06 14.26 5.53
C LYS A 179 8.82 13.47 5.12
N PRO A 180 7.62 14.07 5.21
CA PRO A 180 6.40 13.50 4.65
C PRO A 180 6.58 13.14 3.16
N PHE A 181 5.82 12.16 2.70
CA PHE A 181 5.94 11.62 1.36
C PHE A 181 4.57 11.56 0.68
N VAL A 182 4.49 12.06 -0.55
CA VAL A 182 3.29 12.01 -1.39
C VAL A 182 3.55 11.05 -2.54
N MET A 183 2.75 10.01 -2.63
CA MET A 183 2.87 9.00 -3.68
C MET A 183 1.66 9.09 -4.60
N ALA A 184 1.88 9.11 -5.92
CA ALA A 184 0.81 9.15 -6.91
C ALA A 184 0.94 7.98 -7.89
N ALA A 185 -0.08 7.14 -8.00
CA ALA A 185 -0.14 6.02 -8.93
C ALA A 185 -1.21 6.26 -10.00
N LEU A 186 -0.86 6.04 -11.27
CA LEU A 186 -1.78 6.28 -12.37
C LEU A 186 -2.76 5.12 -12.53
N ASN A 187 -4.05 5.40 -12.42
CA ASN A 187 -5.09 4.50 -12.89
C ASN A 187 -5.35 4.75 -14.38
N LYS A 188 -4.89 3.81 -15.22
CA LYS A 188 -5.04 3.91 -16.68
C LYS A 188 -6.51 3.84 -17.14
N ASP A 189 -7.37 3.15 -16.40
CA ASP A 189 -8.78 2.96 -16.76
C ASP A 189 -9.62 4.21 -16.49
N ALA A 190 -9.29 4.94 -15.42
CA ALA A 190 -10.03 6.14 -14.98
C ALA A 190 -9.39 7.46 -15.42
N ASP A 191 -8.21 7.41 -16.04
CA ASP A 191 -7.39 8.57 -16.40
C ASP A 191 -7.08 9.52 -15.23
N SER A 192 -6.98 8.95 -14.02
CA SER A 192 -6.75 9.67 -12.77
C SER A 192 -5.57 9.09 -12.00
N TYR A 193 -4.91 9.93 -11.19
CA TYR A 193 -3.94 9.51 -10.18
C TYR A 193 -4.64 9.29 -8.86
N LEU A 194 -4.39 8.12 -8.26
CA LEU A 194 -4.60 7.93 -6.84
C LEU A 194 -3.41 8.53 -6.11
N VAL A 195 -3.65 9.54 -5.27
CA VAL A 195 -2.64 10.24 -4.48
C VAL A 195 -2.78 9.88 -3.02
N VAL A 196 -1.66 9.51 -2.39
CA VAL A 196 -1.56 9.13 -0.99
C VAL A 196 -0.49 9.96 -0.30
N GLY A 197 -0.85 10.59 0.82
CA GLY A 197 0.08 11.33 1.67
C GLY A 197 0.40 10.57 2.95
N VAL A 198 1.68 10.24 3.18
CA VAL A 198 2.15 9.59 4.42
C VAL A 198 3.05 10.51 5.24
N SER A 199 2.91 10.46 6.56
CA SER A 199 3.73 11.27 7.46
C SER A 199 5.14 10.69 7.62
N GLY A 200 6.15 11.57 7.62
CA GLY A 200 7.54 11.18 7.85
C GLY A 200 7.82 11.11 9.34
N ALA A 201 7.64 9.94 9.96
CA ALA A 201 7.96 9.75 11.37
C ALA A 201 9.48 9.85 11.63
N ALA A 202 9.88 10.60 12.67
CA ALA A 202 11.27 10.88 12.96
C ALA A 202 12.08 9.63 13.34
N ARG A 203 11.41 8.65 13.96
CA ARG A 203 11.97 7.35 14.32
C ARG A 203 11.03 6.24 13.86
N PHE A 204 11.60 5.08 13.57
CA PHE A 204 10.80 3.87 13.34
C PHE A 204 9.87 3.62 14.54
N GLY A 205 8.59 3.33 14.28
CA GLY A 205 7.57 3.11 15.30
C GLY A 205 7.03 4.36 16.01
N SER A 206 7.55 5.57 15.70
CA SER A 206 6.96 6.80 16.21
C SER A 206 5.73 7.21 15.39
N VAL A 207 4.71 7.74 16.06
CA VAL A 207 3.49 8.22 15.38
C VAL A 207 3.66 9.71 15.07
N ALA A 208 3.61 10.05 13.80
CA ALA A 208 3.53 11.43 13.33
C ALA A 208 2.11 11.72 12.83
N LYS A 209 1.51 12.80 13.33
CA LYS A 209 0.17 13.24 12.89
C LYS A 209 0.19 13.50 11.39
N ASN A 210 -0.73 12.87 10.67
CA ASN A 210 -0.91 13.11 9.25
C ASN A 210 -1.78 14.36 9.04
N THR A 211 -1.22 15.39 8.40
CA THR A 211 -1.92 16.64 8.07
C THR A 211 -2.36 16.71 6.60
N PHE A 212 -1.99 15.72 5.78
CA PHE A 212 -2.30 15.73 4.36
C PHE A 212 -3.79 15.74 4.05
N GLY A 213 -4.64 15.20 4.92
CA GLY A 213 -6.08 15.25 4.68
C GLY A 213 -6.64 16.66 4.60
N GLN A 214 -6.18 17.57 5.48
CA GLN A 214 -6.59 18.97 5.41
C GLN A 214 -5.93 19.70 4.24
N ALA A 215 -4.66 19.41 3.98
CA ALA A 215 -3.91 20.02 2.89
C ALA A 215 -4.45 19.62 1.50
N PHE A 216 -4.92 18.38 1.33
CA PHE A 216 -5.52 17.92 0.08
C PHE A 216 -6.87 18.56 -0.18
N VAL A 217 -7.70 18.74 0.86
CA VAL A 217 -8.97 19.46 0.74
C VAL A 217 -8.72 20.93 0.38
N ALA A 218 -7.80 21.61 1.07
CA ALA A 218 -7.44 23.00 0.78
C ALA A 218 -6.90 23.16 -0.66
N ALA A 219 -5.99 22.27 -1.09
CA ALA A 219 -5.44 22.30 -2.44
C ALA A 219 -6.52 22.01 -3.51
N ALA A 220 -7.46 21.10 -3.24
CA ALA A 220 -8.58 20.83 -4.14
C ALA A 220 -9.54 22.03 -4.28
N ASP A 221 -9.87 22.68 -3.16
CA ASP A 221 -10.72 23.87 -3.13
C ASP A 221 -10.07 25.06 -3.85
N ALA A 222 -8.77 25.27 -3.64
CA ALA A 222 -8.00 26.34 -4.27
C ALA A 222 -7.88 26.16 -5.79
N THR A 223 -7.67 24.93 -6.25
CA THR A 223 -7.50 24.63 -7.68
C THR A 223 -8.82 24.48 -8.44
N GLN A 224 -9.96 24.42 -7.74
CA GLN A 224 -11.28 24.08 -8.31
C GLN A 224 -11.24 22.77 -9.12
N VAL A 225 -10.35 21.86 -8.74
CA VAL A 225 -10.13 20.58 -9.43
C VAL A 225 -11.18 19.59 -9.01
N SER A 226 -11.58 18.72 -9.94
CA SER A 226 -12.45 17.58 -9.64
C SER A 226 -11.65 16.50 -8.90
N ALA A 227 -11.35 16.76 -7.62
CA ALA A 227 -10.78 15.79 -6.69
C ALA A 227 -11.91 14.95 -6.09
N LYS A 228 -11.74 13.63 -6.04
CA LYS A 228 -12.69 12.73 -5.35
C LYS A 228 -12.09 12.24 -4.04
N PHE A 229 -12.89 12.35 -2.98
CA PHE A 229 -12.58 11.87 -1.64
C PHE A 229 -13.56 10.74 -1.27
N ASP A 230 -13.50 9.64 -2.00
CA ASP A 230 -14.45 8.51 -1.85
C ASP A 230 -14.03 7.52 -0.74
N CYS A 231 -12.88 7.74 -0.10
CA CYS A 231 -12.35 6.91 0.97
C CYS A 231 -12.65 7.47 2.37
N PHE A 232 -12.76 6.61 3.38
CA PHE A 232 -12.87 7.03 4.79
C PHE A 232 -11.61 7.70 5.32
N GLU A 233 -10.46 7.37 4.74
CA GLU A 233 -9.18 7.97 5.07
C GLU A 233 -9.00 9.27 4.29
N SER A 234 -8.86 10.38 5.02
CA SER A 234 -8.66 11.71 4.42
C SER A 234 -7.31 11.86 3.71
N SER A 235 -6.36 10.96 3.96
CA SER A 235 -5.01 11.00 3.37
C SER A 235 -4.93 10.47 1.93
N PHE A 236 -6.08 10.15 1.32
CA PHE A 236 -6.20 9.65 -0.05
C PHE A 236 -7.07 10.60 -0.87
N VAL A 237 -6.68 10.84 -2.12
CA VAL A 237 -7.45 11.65 -3.05
C VAL A 237 -7.23 11.17 -4.48
N ASP A 238 -8.32 11.06 -5.25
CA ASP A 238 -8.24 10.82 -6.70
C ASP A 238 -8.23 12.15 -7.43
N VAL A 239 -7.17 12.40 -8.20
CA VAL A 239 -6.96 13.63 -8.97
C VAL A 239 -6.83 13.27 -10.44
N LYS A 240 -7.50 14.00 -11.34
CA LYS A 240 -7.36 13.75 -12.79
C LYS A 240 -5.91 13.98 -13.26
N ARG A 241 -5.51 13.28 -14.32
CA ARG A 241 -4.15 13.44 -14.89
C ARG A 241 -3.85 14.89 -15.30
N GLU A 242 -4.82 15.58 -15.90
CA GLU A 242 -4.70 16.97 -16.37
C GLU A 242 -4.44 17.97 -15.24
N ASP A 243 -4.99 17.72 -14.07
CA ASP A 243 -5.00 18.66 -12.94
C ASP A 243 -3.86 18.41 -11.94
N MET A 244 -3.15 17.30 -12.07
CA MET A 244 -2.20 16.81 -11.07
C MET A 244 -1.03 17.78 -10.83
N THR A 245 -0.53 18.43 -11.87
CA THR A 245 0.58 19.39 -11.74
C THR A 245 0.14 20.62 -10.94
N ASN A 246 -1.04 21.17 -11.25
CA ASN A 246 -1.59 22.33 -10.55
C ASN A 246 -1.90 22.01 -9.08
N PHE A 247 -2.42 20.80 -8.83
CA PHE A 247 -2.68 20.31 -7.47
C PHE A 247 -1.40 20.25 -6.62
N LEU A 248 -0.28 19.75 -7.16
CA LEU A 248 0.98 19.69 -6.43
C LEU A 248 1.59 21.06 -6.13
N GLU A 249 1.44 22.02 -7.04
CA GLU A 249 1.91 23.39 -6.83
C GLU A 249 1.19 24.03 -5.63
N HIS A 250 -0.14 23.90 -5.56
CA HIS A 250 -0.91 24.42 -4.44
C HIS A 250 -0.62 23.68 -3.13
N LEU A 251 -0.49 22.35 -3.18
CA LEU A 251 -0.09 21.56 -2.03
C LEU A 251 1.28 21.98 -1.47
N HIS A 252 2.21 22.34 -2.36
CA HIS A 252 3.51 22.87 -1.95
C HIS A 252 3.35 24.19 -1.18
N HIS A 253 2.49 25.11 -1.64
CA HIS A 253 2.25 26.39 -0.96
C HIS A 253 1.56 26.25 0.40
N ASP A 254 0.53 25.41 0.52
CA ASP A 254 -0.27 25.30 1.75
C ASP A 254 0.51 24.67 2.92
N LEU A 255 1.48 23.80 2.64
CA LEU A 255 2.33 23.22 3.69
C LEU A 255 3.38 24.20 4.25
N PHE A 256 3.47 25.43 3.71
CA PHE A 256 4.28 26.52 4.24
C PHE A 256 3.48 27.62 4.96
N ALA A 257 2.15 27.55 4.96
CA ALA A 257 1.26 28.53 5.62
C ALA A 257 0.92 28.12 7.06
#